data_AF-A0A0W8E6W1-F1
#
_entry.id   AF-A0A0W8E6W1-F1
#
_cell.length_a   1.000
_cell.length_b   1.000
_cell.length_c   1.000
_cell.angle_alpha   90.00
_cell.angle_beta   90.00
_cell.angle_gamma   90.00
#
_symmetry.space_group_name_H-M   'P 1'
#
loop_
_entity.id
_entity.type
_entity.pdbx_description
1 polymer ?
#
loop_
_entity_poly.entity_id
_entity_poly.type
_entity_poly.pdbx_seq_one_letter_code
_entity_poly.pdbx_strand_id
1 'polypeptide(L)'
;MAKVLEKMPIYSNKAVENASTPIFPRYINDVYSIGTSLQCYIGDIYLHLAEVSQGDVRAQYKKMAIAELKIKEQTQHIANARLNEMLGYFYNNGGTIVEPIMTQTQAKAIQPFFNRMLDIFNKRVELGTVLAANGTISPSKIASMINYDITEMYSNMKKLFQVSEMEHAFNELIAIRTRLAN
;
A
#
# COMPACT_ATOMS: atom_id res chain seq x y z
N MET A 1 -22.20 19.73 9.54
CA MET A 1 -21.55 19.54 8.23
C MET A 1 -20.08 19.96 8.24
N ALA A 2 -19.70 21.17 8.70
CA ALA A 2 -18.28 21.57 8.79
C ALA A 2 -17.45 20.82 9.88
N LYS A 3 -18.08 20.41 10.99
CA LYS A 3 -17.37 19.79 12.14
C LYS A 3 -16.79 18.39 11.91
N VAL A 4 -17.27 17.63 10.92
CA VAL A 4 -16.72 16.30 10.59
C VAL A 4 -15.47 16.45 9.71
N LEU A 5 -15.48 17.43 8.81
CA LEU A 5 -14.33 17.82 7.98
C LEU A 5 -13.24 18.53 8.80
N GLU A 6 -13.60 19.31 9.83
CA GLU A 6 -12.61 19.92 10.76
C GLU A 6 -11.92 18.91 11.69
N LYS A 7 -12.55 17.76 11.94
CA LYS A 7 -12.00 16.66 12.75
C LYS A 7 -11.33 15.58 11.91
N MET A 8 -11.33 15.69 10.59
CA MET A 8 -10.37 14.97 9.76
C MET A 8 -9.02 15.61 10.04
N PRO A 9 -8.09 14.96 10.77
CA PRO A 9 -6.73 15.40 10.71
C PRO A 9 -6.37 15.32 9.22
N ILE A 10 -5.69 16.34 8.72
CA ILE A 10 -5.16 16.40 7.37
C ILE A 10 -4.09 15.29 7.26
N TYR A 11 -4.52 14.03 7.24
CA TYR A 11 -3.71 12.87 6.88
C TYR A 11 -3.48 12.82 5.38
N SER A 12 -4.21 13.66 4.63
CA SER A 12 -4.05 13.86 3.19
C SER A 12 -2.81 14.69 2.81
N ASN A 13 -2.13 15.38 3.74
CA ASN A 13 -0.86 16.07 3.39
C ASN A 13 0.22 16.11 4.47
N LYS A 14 -0.04 16.12 5.78
CA LYS A 14 1.08 16.26 6.76
C LYS A 14 1.84 14.97 7.08
N ALA A 15 1.18 13.81 7.01
CA ALA A 15 1.88 12.53 7.10
C ALA A 15 2.65 12.21 5.81
N VAL A 16 2.20 12.75 4.68
CA VAL A 16 2.83 12.59 3.34
C VAL A 16 3.86 13.69 3.05
N GLU A 17 3.84 14.83 3.74
CA GLU A 17 4.88 15.86 3.66
C GLU A 17 6.15 15.48 4.46
N ASN A 18 6.02 14.64 5.49
CA ASN A 18 7.17 14.09 6.24
C ASN A 18 7.50 12.63 5.90
N ALA A 19 6.58 11.87 5.30
CA ALA A 19 6.92 10.63 4.63
C ALA A 19 7.25 10.96 3.19
N SER A 20 8.55 11.11 2.90
CA SER A 20 9.14 11.18 1.56
C SER A 20 8.23 10.56 0.51
N THR A 21 7.88 11.30 -0.55
CA THR A 21 7.17 10.80 -1.74
C THR A 21 7.53 9.33 -1.96
N PRO A 22 6.55 8.41 -2.03
CA PRO A 22 6.83 6.98 -2.07
C PRO A 22 7.93 6.72 -3.09
N ILE A 23 9.04 6.14 -2.60
CA ILE A 23 10.25 5.95 -3.38
C ILE A 23 9.85 5.18 -4.62
N PHE A 24 10.11 5.75 -5.80
CA PHE A 24 9.90 5.04 -7.05
C PHE A 24 10.73 3.75 -7.02
N PRO A 25 10.13 2.56 -7.21
CA PRO A 25 10.83 1.33 -6.90
C PRO A 25 11.89 1.04 -7.95
N ARG A 26 13.13 0.87 -7.49
CA ARG A 26 14.29 0.46 -8.30
C ARG A 26 14.85 -0.89 -7.86
N TYR A 27 14.46 -1.34 -6.67
CA TYR A 27 14.72 -2.67 -6.12
C TYR A 27 13.41 -3.37 -5.77
N ILE A 28 13.42 -4.71 -5.69
CA ILE A 28 12.28 -5.51 -5.21
C ILE A 28 11.83 -5.05 -3.81
N ASN A 29 12.78 -4.75 -2.91
CA ASN A 29 12.45 -4.30 -1.56
C ASN A 29 11.71 -2.96 -1.52
N ASP A 30 11.87 -2.10 -2.54
CA ASP A 30 11.08 -0.88 -2.65
C ASP A 30 9.61 -1.22 -2.93
N VAL A 31 9.35 -2.23 -3.76
CA VAL A 31 7.99 -2.72 -4.05
C VAL A 31 7.31 -3.21 -2.76
N TYR A 32 7.99 -4.04 -1.97
CA TYR A 32 7.46 -4.48 -0.68
C TYR A 32 7.30 -3.32 0.31
N SER A 33 8.21 -2.34 0.31
CA SER A 33 8.11 -1.15 1.16
C SER A 33 6.85 -0.35 0.81
N ILE A 34 6.57 -0.13 -0.47
CA ILE A 34 5.31 0.46 -0.94
C ILE A 34 4.12 -0.37 -0.44
N GLY A 35 4.18 -1.70 -0.58
CA GLY A 35 3.16 -2.61 -0.08
C GLY A 35 2.85 -2.41 1.40
N THR A 36 3.88 -2.36 2.25
CA THR A 36 3.74 -2.15 3.70
C THR A 36 3.19 -0.78 4.05
N SER A 37 3.67 0.29 3.40
CA SER A 37 3.20 1.66 3.64
C SER A 37 1.72 1.82 3.29
N LEU A 38 1.27 1.18 2.20
CA LEU A 38 -0.13 1.20 1.80
C LEU A 38 -1.04 0.47 2.81
N GLN A 39 -0.60 -0.65 3.38
CA GLN A 39 -1.38 -1.33 4.42
C GLN A 39 -1.49 -0.47 5.69
N CYS A 40 -0.41 0.22 6.09
CA CYS A 40 -0.48 1.18 7.19
C CYS A 40 -1.51 2.28 6.90
N TYR A 41 -1.43 2.89 5.72
CA TYR A 41 -2.36 3.94 5.30
C TYR A 41 -3.82 3.49 5.33
N ILE A 42 -4.13 2.31 4.79
CA ILE A 42 -5.50 1.76 4.80
C ILE A 42 -5.94 1.41 6.24
N GLY A 43 -5.02 0.85 7.05
CA GLY A 43 -5.27 0.56 8.45
C GLY A 43 -5.65 1.81 9.25
N ASP A 44 -4.91 2.90 9.04
CA ASP A 44 -5.16 4.20 9.68
C ASP A 44 -6.53 4.77 9.28
N ILE A 45 -6.93 4.62 8.01
CA ILE A 45 -8.26 4.99 7.54
C ILE A 45 -9.35 4.22 8.29
N TYR A 46 -9.20 2.89 8.43
CA TYR A 46 -10.17 2.10 9.17
C TYR A 46 -10.20 2.45 10.65
N LEU A 47 -9.05 2.73 11.28
CA LEU A 47 -9.03 3.21 12.66
C LEU A 47 -9.77 4.55 12.80
N HIS A 48 -9.56 5.48 11.86
CA HIS A 48 -10.26 6.76 11.87
C HIS A 48 -11.78 6.59 11.68
N LEU A 49 -12.20 5.74 10.74
CA LEU A 49 -13.62 5.40 10.57
C LEU A 49 -14.21 4.76 11.84
N ALA A 50 -13.42 3.97 12.58
CA ALA A 50 -13.83 3.42 13.87
C ALA A 50 -13.98 4.50 14.97
N GLU A 51 -13.21 5.58 14.93
CA GLU A 51 -13.30 6.69 15.89
C GLU A 51 -14.60 7.49 15.72
N VAL A 52 -15.03 7.68 14.47
CA VAL A 52 -16.25 8.44 14.15
C VAL A 52 -17.52 7.59 14.14
N SER A 53 -17.38 6.26 14.19
CA SER A 53 -18.50 5.30 14.22
C SER A 53 -18.92 4.89 15.62
N GLN A 54 -20.12 4.30 15.74
CA GLN A 54 -20.66 3.78 17.02
C GLN A 54 -21.03 2.30 16.89
N GLY A 55 -21.15 1.62 18.05
CA GLY A 55 -21.64 0.24 18.15
C GLY A 55 -20.87 -0.76 17.27
N ASP A 56 -21.61 -1.63 16.59
CA ASP A 56 -21.05 -2.71 15.78
C ASP A 56 -20.23 -2.21 14.59
N VAL A 57 -20.57 -1.06 14.02
CA VAL A 57 -19.85 -0.46 12.89
C VAL A 57 -18.42 -0.09 13.32
N ARG A 58 -18.26 0.46 14.53
CA ARG A 58 -16.94 0.73 15.12
C ARG A 58 -16.11 -0.54 15.29
N ALA A 59 -16.73 -1.63 15.77
CA ALA A 59 -16.04 -2.91 15.93
C ALA A 59 -15.60 -3.51 14.58
N GLN A 60 -16.44 -3.39 13.54
CA GLN A 60 -16.11 -3.84 12.18
C GLN A 60 -14.88 -3.12 11.63
N TYR A 61 -14.83 -1.79 11.72
CA TYR A 61 -13.67 -1.03 11.24
C TYR A 61 -12.38 -1.37 12.02
N LYS A 62 -12.44 -1.58 13.34
CA LYS A 62 -11.26 -2.07 14.09
C LYS A 62 -10.78 -3.43 13.60
N LYS A 63 -11.70 -4.36 13.31
CA LYS A 63 -11.35 -5.68 12.76
C LYS A 63 -10.69 -5.56 11.39
N MET A 64 -11.17 -4.62 10.56
CA MET A 64 -10.59 -4.34 9.25
C MET A 64 -9.17 -3.77 9.39
N ALA A 65 -8.93 -2.83 10.31
CA ALA A 65 -7.58 -2.33 10.59
C ALA A 65 -6.60 -3.45 11.02
N ILE A 66 -7.07 -4.41 11.82
CA ILE A 66 -6.28 -5.59 12.20
C ILE A 66 -5.96 -6.47 10.98
N ALA A 67 -6.87 -6.60 10.02
CA ALA A 67 -6.61 -7.36 8.80
C ALA A 67 -5.50 -6.71 7.96
N GLU A 68 -5.49 -5.37 7.86
CA GLU A 68 -4.40 -4.62 7.20
C GLU A 68 -3.05 -4.83 7.90
N LEU A 69 -3.03 -4.87 9.23
CA LEU A 69 -1.83 -5.21 9.99
C LEU A 69 -1.30 -6.62 9.65
N LYS A 70 -2.18 -7.62 9.50
CA LYS A 70 -1.77 -8.97 9.11
C LYS A 70 -1.21 -9.02 7.68
N ILE A 71 -1.78 -8.26 6.75
CA ILE A 71 -1.27 -8.15 5.39
C ILE A 71 0.12 -7.50 5.40
N LYS A 72 0.31 -6.44 6.19
CA LYS A 72 1.62 -5.81 6.41
C LYS A 72 2.65 -6.81 6.95
N GLU A 73 2.32 -7.54 8.01
CA GLU A 73 3.21 -8.54 8.63
C GLU A 73 3.64 -9.60 7.61
N GLN A 74 2.70 -10.11 6.82
CA GLN A 74 3.02 -11.09 5.78
C GLN A 74 3.93 -10.50 4.69
N THR A 75 3.71 -9.23 4.32
CA THR A 75 4.55 -8.54 3.33
C THR A 75 5.97 -8.34 3.86
N GLN A 76 6.11 -7.95 5.13
CA GLN A 76 7.40 -7.82 5.81
C GLN A 76 8.12 -9.17 5.93
N HIS A 77 7.38 -10.24 6.20
CA HIS A 77 7.96 -11.59 6.25
C HIS A 77 8.61 -11.99 4.92
N ILE A 78 7.93 -11.76 3.78
CA ILE A 78 8.49 -12.05 2.46
C ILE A 78 9.68 -11.14 2.14
N ALA A 79 9.58 -9.84 2.44
CA ALA A 79 10.67 -8.90 2.24
C ALA A 79 11.93 -9.30 3.04
N ASN A 80 11.77 -9.75 4.29
CA ASN A 80 12.87 -10.20 5.13
C ASN A 80 13.48 -11.52 4.64
N ALA A 81 12.66 -12.47 4.20
CA ALA A 81 13.14 -13.72 3.59
C ALA A 81 14.03 -13.43 2.36
N ARG A 82 13.58 -12.54 1.47
CA ARG A 82 14.35 -12.10 0.30
C ARG A 82 15.65 -11.41 0.68
N LEU A 83 15.61 -10.50 1.65
CA LEU A 83 16.80 -9.83 2.15
C LEU A 83 17.83 -10.83 2.69
N ASN A 84 17.37 -11.85 3.44
CA ASN A 84 18.23 -12.90 3.96
C ASN A 84 18.86 -13.74 2.84
N GLU A 85 18.12 -14.07 1.78
CA GLU A 85 18.67 -14.76 0.60
C GLU A 85 19.75 -13.91 -0.09
N MET A 86 19.49 -12.61 -0.27
CA MET A 86 20.45 -11.68 -0.88
C MET A 86 21.71 -11.52 -0.04
N LEU A 87 21.58 -11.41 1.28
CA LEU A 87 22.71 -11.36 2.20
C LEU A 87 23.50 -12.67 2.18
N GLY A 88 22.81 -13.82 2.17
CA GLY A 88 23.45 -15.13 2.03
C GLY A 88 24.27 -15.24 0.76
N TYR A 89 23.71 -14.80 -0.37
CA TYR A 89 24.44 -14.74 -1.65
C TYR A 89 25.65 -13.80 -1.56
N PHE A 90 25.49 -12.60 -0.99
CA PHE A 90 26.56 -11.63 -0.81
C PHE A 90 27.73 -12.20 -0.02
N TYR A 91 27.47 -12.81 1.14
CA TYR A 91 28.51 -13.41 1.98
C TYR A 91 29.18 -14.61 1.31
N ASN A 92 28.44 -15.41 0.54
CA ASN A 92 28.97 -16.59 -0.14
C ASN A 92 29.80 -16.27 -1.40
N ASN A 93 29.60 -15.10 -2.02
CA ASN A 93 30.22 -14.74 -3.31
C ASN A 93 31.16 -13.53 -3.24
N GLY A 94 31.66 -13.19 -2.04
CA GLY A 94 32.71 -12.17 -1.88
C GLY A 94 32.23 -10.72 -1.95
N GLY A 95 30.94 -10.47 -1.65
CA GLY A 95 30.46 -9.13 -1.38
C GLY A 95 30.22 -8.23 -2.60
N THR A 96 29.86 -8.79 -3.75
CA THR A 96 29.47 -7.97 -4.91
C THR A 96 28.24 -7.13 -4.57
N ILE A 97 28.30 -5.83 -4.92
CA ILE A 97 27.21 -4.88 -4.70
C ILE A 97 25.95 -5.36 -5.42
N VAL A 98 24.82 -5.35 -4.72
CA VAL A 98 23.52 -5.56 -5.33
C VAL A 98 23.15 -4.31 -6.12
N GLU A 99 23.25 -4.40 -7.43
CA GLU A 99 22.86 -3.32 -8.34
C GLU A 99 21.34 -3.17 -8.41
N PRO A 100 20.81 -1.95 -8.57
CA PRO A 100 19.40 -1.74 -8.80
C PRO A 100 18.95 -2.38 -10.12
N ILE A 101 17.77 -3.01 -10.05
CA ILE A 101 17.12 -3.68 -11.20
C ILE A 101 16.81 -2.66 -12.31
N MET A 102 16.62 -1.39 -11.92
CA MET A 102 16.39 -0.29 -12.85
C MET A 102 17.47 0.79 -12.75
N THR A 103 17.98 1.17 -13.92
CA THR A 103 18.80 2.38 -14.06
C THR A 103 18.00 3.62 -13.69
N GLN A 104 18.70 4.69 -13.29
CA GLN A 104 18.05 5.95 -12.96
C GLN A 104 17.31 6.57 -14.17
N THR A 105 17.82 6.37 -15.38
CA THR A 105 17.18 6.84 -16.62
C THR A 105 15.86 6.13 -16.89
N GLN A 106 15.83 4.80 -16.78
CA GLN A 106 14.59 4.03 -16.92
C GLN A 106 13.57 4.42 -15.84
N ALA A 107 14.02 4.56 -14.59
CA ALA A 107 13.18 5.00 -13.48
C ALA A 107 12.52 6.37 -13.76
N LYS A 108 13.31 7.37 -14.16
CA LYS A 108 12.81 8.71 -14.52
C LYS A 108 11.77 8.68 -15.64
N ALA A 109 11.93 7.79 -16.63
CA ALA A 109 11.01 7.70 -17.76
C ALA A 109 9.61 7.20 -17.35
N ILE A 110 9.53 6.27 -16.40
CA ILE A 110 8.26 5.63 -16.01
C ILE A 110 7.66 6.15 -14.69
N GLN A 111 8.45 6.87 -13.88
CA GLN A 111 8.02 7.45 -12.60
C GLN A 111 6.73 8.29 -12.68
N PRO A 112 6.50 9.15 -13.70
CA PRO A 112 5.25 9.91 -13.79
C PRO A 112 4.00 9.02 -13.87
N PHE A 113 4.09 7.88 -14.56
CA PHE A 113 2.97 6.93 -14.68
C PHE A 113 2.71 6.21 -13.35
N PHE A 114 3.79 5.84 -12.66
CA PHE A 114 3.71 5.26 -11.32
C PHE A 114 3.03 6.22 -10.33
N ASN A 115 3.49 7.47 -10.29
CA ASN A 115 2.91 8.50 -9.42
C ASN A 115 1.44 8.75 -9.74
N ARG A 116 1.07 8.78 -11.03
CA ARG A 116 -0.32 8.94 -11.44
C ARG A 116 -1.22 7.82 -10.94
N MET A 117 -0.73 6.56 -10.92
CA MET A 117 -1.53 5.45 -10.39
C MET A 117 -1.72 5.54 -8.88
N LEU A 118 -0.70 5.94 -8.12
CA LEU A 118 -0.82 6.21 -6.69
C LEU A 118 -1.83 7.33 -6.41
N ASP A 119 -1.74 8.43 -7.15
CA ASP A 119 -2.65 9.57 -7.00
C ASP A 119 -4.11 9.17 -7.27
N ILE A 120 -4.36 8.39 -8.33
CA ILE A 120 -5.70 7.86 -8.63
C ILE A 120 -6.21 6.97 -7.49
N PHE A 121 -5.38 6.06 -6.99
CA PHE A 121 -5.73 5.19 -5.87
C PHE A 121 -6.08 6.02 -4.62
N ASN A 122 -5.22 6.95 -4.22
CA ASN A 122 -5.43 7.80 -3.05
C ASN A 122 -6.76 8.57 -3.16
N LYS A 123 -7.04 9.19 -4.30
CA LYS A 123 -8.30 9.93 -4.53
C LYS A 123 -9.54 9.03 -4.40
N ARG A 124 -9.48 7.80 -4.91
CA ARG A 124 -10.60 6.84 -4.79
C ARG A 124 -10.81 6.39 -3.34
N VAL A 125 -9.72 6.14 -2.61
CA VAL A 125 -9.75 5.79 -1.19
C VAL A 125 -10.29 6.94 -0.34
N GLU A 126 -9.83 8.17 -0.57
CA GLU A 126 -10.33 9.37 0.10
C GLU A 126 -11.83 9.55 -0.12
N LEU A 127 -12.29 9.42 -1.37
CA LEU A 127 -13.72 9.48 -1.71
C LEU A 127 -14.51 8.39 -0.97
N GLY A 128 -14.03 7.14 -1.01
CA GLY A 128 -14.65 6.02 -0.29
C GLY A 128 -14.73 6.27 1.21
N THR A 129 -13.67 6.84 1.79
CA THR A 129 -13.60 7.19 3.22
C THR A 129 -14.64 8.24 3.59
N VAL A 130 -14.79 9.30 2.78
CA VAL A 130 -15.83 10.33 2.99
C VAL A 130 -17.23 9.71 2.93
N LEU A 131 -17.49 8.85 1.94
CA LEU A 131 -18.78 8.18 1.81
C LEU A 131 -19.08 7.25 3.00
N ALA A 132 -18.07 6.52 3.49
CA ALA A 132 -18.20 5.62 4.62
C ALA A 132 -18.41 6.39 5.94
N ALA A 133 -17.67 7.48 6.15
CA ALA A 133 -17.81 8.34 7.33
C ALA A 133 -19.21 8.98 7.42
N ASN A 134 -19.82 9.30 6.27
CA ASN A 134 -21.18 9.82 6.19
C ASN A 134 -22.26 8.72 6.31
N GLY A 135 -21.86 7.45 6.40
CA GLY A 135 -22.80 6.31 6.42
C GLY A 135 -23.46 6.01 5.07
N THR A 136 -23.02 6.65 3.98
CA THR A 136 -23.55 6.42 2.64
C THR A 136 -23.20 5.02 2.12
N ILE A 137 -22.07 4.47 2.55
CA ILE A 137 -21.65 3.10 2.24
C ILE A 137 -21.30 2.33 3.51
N SER A 138 -21.53 1.01 3.48
CA SER A 138 -21.23 0.11 4.59
C SER A 138 -19.72 -0.16 4.73
N PRO A 139 -19.27 -0.64 5.91
CA PRO A 139 -17.89 -1.12 6.10
C PRO A 139 -17.47 -2.16 5.05
N SER A 140 -18.35 -3.10 4.72
CA SER A 140 -18.10 -4.12 3.69
C SER A 140 -17.93 -3.52 2.30
N LYS A 141 -18.66 -2.44 1.98
CA LYS A 141 -18.58 -1.80 0.67
C LYS A 141 -17.28 -1.03 0.50
N ILE A 142 -16.86 -0.24 1.50
CA ILE A 142 -15.54 0.43 1.44
C ILE A 142 -14.41 -0.60 1.41
N ALA A 143 -14.49 -1.70 2.17
CA ALA A 143 -13.51 -2.78 2.12
C ALA A 143 -13.36 -3.34 0.70
N SER A 144 -14.48 -3.62 0.03
CA SER A 144 -14.50 -4.15 -1.33
C SER A 144 -13.93 -3.15 -2.35
N MET A 145 -14.24 -1.85 -2.20
CA MET A 145 -13.68 -0.80 -3.05
C MET A 145 -12.16 -0.70 -2.90
N ILE A 146 -11.66 -0.62 -1.67
CA ILE A 146 -10.22 -0.55 -1.40
C ILE A 146 -9.51 -1.81 -1.91
N ASN A 147 -10.09 -3.01 -1.70
CA ASN A 147 -9.54 -4.27 -2.20
C ASN A 147 -9.44 -4.29 -3.73
N TYR A 148 -10.47 -3.80 -4.42
CA TYR A 148 -10.46 -3.68 -5.87
C TYR A 148 -9.40 -2.67 -6.33
N ASP A 149 -9.40 -1.46 -5.77
CA ASP A 149 -8.55 -0.36 -6.20
C ASP A 149 -7.06 -0.66 -5.95
N ILE A 150 -6.69 -1.26 -4.81
CA ILE A 150 -5.29 -1.62 -4.53
C ILE A 150 -4.80 -2.74 -5.46
N THR A 151 -5.65 -3.72 -5.75
CA THR A 151 -5.32 -4.85 -6.64
C THR A 151 -5.19 -4.37 -8.08
N GLU A 152 -6.08 -3.48 -8.54
CA GLU A 152 -6.01 -2.84 -9.84
C GLU A 152 -4.74 -1.99 -9.96
N MET A 153 -4.41 -1.20 -8.92
CA MET A 153 -3.20 -0.40 -8.88
C MET A 153 -1.95 -1.26 -8.99
N TYR A 154 -1.79 -2.31 -8.17
CA TYR A 154 -0.64 -3.21 -8.27
C TYR A 154 -0.56 -3.91 -9.64
N SER A 155 -1.70 -4.32 -10.19
CA SER A 155 -1.75 -4.96 -11.51
C SER A 155 -1.30 -4.03 -12.63
N ASN A 156 -1.58 -2.74 -12.52
CA ASN A 156 -1.17 -1.73 -13.49
C ASN A 156 0.27 -1.27 -13.27
N MET A 157 0.72 -1.12 -12.01
CA MET A 157 2.12 -0.84 -11.67
C MET A 157 3.04 -1.92 -12.20
N LYS A 158 2.69 -3.19 -12.00
CA LYS A 158 3.42 -4.34 -12.55
C LYS A 158 3.78 -4.15 -14.03
N LYS A 159 2.80 -3.76 -14.85
CA LYS A 159 2.95 -3.61 -16.31
C LYS A 159 3.90 -2.48 -16.72
N LEU A 160 4.26 -1.56 -15.81
CA LEU A 160 5.26 -0.53 -16.09
C LEU A 160 6.69 -1.08 -16.07
N PHE A 161 6.92 -2.16 -15.33
CA PHE A 161 8.22 -2.77 -15.20
C PHE A 161 8.36 -3.84 -16.29
N GLN A 162 9.41 -3.74 -17.10
CA GLN A 162 9.75 -4.75 -18.11
C GLN A 162 10.72 -5.80 -17.56
N VAL A 163 10.70 -6.01 -16.23
CA VAL A 163 11.65 -6.85 -15.52
C VAL A 163 10.91 -7.82 -14.62
N SER A 164 11.15 -9.12 -14.83
CA SER A 164 10.36 -10.22 -14.26
C SER A 164 10.31 -10.21 -12.73
N GLU A 165 11.38 -9.75 -12.09
CA GLU A 165 11.57 -9.72 -10.66
C GLU A 165 10.68 -8.67 -9.99
N MET A 166 10.56 -7.48 -10.60
CA MET A 166 9.65 -6.44 -10.14
C MET A 166 8.20 -6.89 -10.35
N GLU A 167 7.92 -7.53 -11.49
CA GLU A 167 6.58 -8.03 -11.76
C GLU A 167 6.13 -9.08 -10.75
N HIS A 168 7.05 -9.99 -10.40
CA HIS A 168 6.83 -11.02 -9.42
C HIS A 168 6.54 -10.42 -8.03
N ALA A 169 7.30 -9.40 -7.61
CA ALA A 169 7.06 -8.73 -6.33
C ALA A 169 5.64 -8.12 -6.24
N PHE A 170 5.14 -7.50 -7.31
CA PHE A 170 3.74 -7.03 -7.36
C PHE A 170 2.72 -8.17 -7.34
N ASN A 171 3.00 -9.29 -8.00
CA ASN A 171 2.13 -10.47 -7.94
C ASN A 171 2.05 -11.05 -6.53
N GLU A 172 3.16 -11.06 -5.77
CA GLU A 172 3.15 -11.48 -4.37
C GLU A 172 2.30 -10.56 -3.51
N LEU A 173 2.40 -9.23 -3.68
CA LEU A 173 1.53 -8.28 -2.97
C LEU A 173 0.04 -8.53 -3.26
N ILE A 174 -0.31 -8.76 -4.52
CA ILE A 174 -1.68 -9.11 -4.93
C ILE A 174 -2.11 -10.42 -4.26
N ALA A 175 -1.28 -11.46 -4.30
CA ALA A 175 -1.60 -12.77 -3.73
C ALA A 175 -1.83 -12.69 -2.20
N ILE A 176 -0.99 -11.94 -1.48
CA ILE A 176 -1.18 -11.71 -0.04
C ILE A 176 -2.51 -11.01 0.21
N ARG A 177 -2.81 -9.93 -0.55
CA ARG A 177 -4.06 -9.18 -0.42
C ARG A 177 -5.27 -10.08 -0.65
N THR A 178 -5.30 -10.80 -1.77
CA THR A 178 -6.42 -11.70 -2.11
C THR A 178 -6.63 -12.80 -1.08
N ARG A 179 -5.56 -13.31 -0.46
CA ARG A 179 -5.66 -14.36 0.55
C ARG A 179 -6.17 -13.86 1.90
N LEU A 180 -5.82 -12.64 2.30
CA LEU A 180 -6.01 -12.15 3.67
C LEU A 180 -7.09 -11.06 3.80
N ALA A 181 -7.52 -10.44 2.69
CA ALA A 181 -8.53 -9.39 2.68
C ALA A 181 -9.96 -9.89 2.43
N ASN A 182 -10.15 -11.21 2.31
CA ASN A 182 -11.44 -11.90 2.15
C ASN A 182 -11.89 -12.53 3.48
#